data_AF-A0A965NTZ3-F1
#
_entry.id   AF-A0A965NTZ3-F1
#
_cell.length_a   1.000
_cell.length_b   1.000
_cell.length_c   1.000
_cell.angle_alpha   90.00
_cell.angle_beta   90.00
_cell.angle_gamma   90.00
#
_symmetry.space_group_name_H-M   'P 1'
#
loop_
_entity.id
_entity.type
_entity.pdbx_description
1 polymer ?
#
loop_
_entity_poly.entity_id
_entity_poly.type
_entity_poly.pdbx_seq_one_letter_code
_entity_poly.pdbx_strand_id
1 'polypeptide(L)'
;YGCDITYGTNNEFGFDYLRDNMAATVADKVQRGHHYAIVDEVDSILIDEARTPLIISGRVADAASLYYKFASIVRTMVRGVDFDVEEDKRIVVPTEAGINKVEQQLGIENLYDEVQRNLVHQLQVALKASVLYHRDKDYIVQEGEVKIVDEFTGRILEGRRWSEGIHQAVEAKEGVKIKEENQTLATITLQNYFRMYSKLAGMTGTAQTEAAELMNTYGLNVVPIPTNRPMVREDESDLIYKSEEAKFKSVVEDIVDRHTKGQPVLVGTVSVEKSELLSRKLQQRGVKHEVLNAKQHTKEAGIVAQAGRLGAVTVATNMAGRGVDILLGGNPEGMARNQVLKEGHHPDTLVDEFALPVAL
;
A
#
# COMPACT_ATOMS: atom_id res chain seq x y z
N TYR A 1 -12.80 13.64 -11.87
CA TYR A 1 -14.23 13.34 -11.65
C TYR A 1 -15.23 14.27 -12.36
N GLY A 2 -14.80 15.29 -13.12
CA GLY A 2 -15.75 16.18 -13.83
C GLY A 2 -16.47 15.54 -15.03
N CYS A 3 -15.86 14.52 -15.65
CA CYS A 3 -16.41 13.80 -16.81
C CYS A 3 -17.58 12.89 -16.45
N ASP A 4 -18.41 12.46 -17.41
CA ASP A 4 -19.53 11.53 -17.17
C ASP A 4 -19.08 10.17 -16.63
N ILE A 5 -17.98 9.65 -17.18
CA ILE A 5 -17.35 8.37 -16.79
C ILE A 5 -15.91 8.68 -16.38
N THR A 6 -15.45 8.05 -15.30
CA THR A 6 -14.07 8.20 -14.80
C THR A 6 -13.44 6.82 -14.69
N TYR A 7 -12.31 6.61 -15.36
CA TYR A 7 -11.45 5.44 -15.21
C TYR A 7 -10.33 5.77 -14.23
N GLY A 8 -9.87 4.76 -13.49
CA GLY A 8 -8.83 4.91 -12.48
C GLY A 8 -8.53 3.60 -11.78
N THR A 9 -7.53 3.61 -10.91
CA THR A 9 -7.20 2.47 -10.07
C THR A 9 -7.98 2.53 -8.76
N ASN A 10 -8.29 1.37 -8.19
CA ASN A 10 -8.89 1.24 -6.85
C ASN A 10 -8.12 2.05 -5.80
N ASN A 11 -6.79 2.04 -5.86
CA ASN A 11 -5.92 2.80 -4.97
C ASN A 11 -6.14 4.31 -5.10
N GLU A 12 -6.12 4.87 -6.32
CA GLU A 12 -6.32 6.32 -6.49
C GLU A 12 -7.74 6.76 -6.11
N PHE A 13 -8.76 5.96 -6.43
CA PHE A 13 -10.13 6.25 -5.97
C PHE A 13 -10.23 6.29 -4.44
N GLY A 14 -9.64 5.32 -3.75
CA GLY A 14 -9.62 5.31 -2.29
C GLY A 14 -8.74 6.41 -1.68
N PHE A 15 -7.61 6.73 -2.29
CA PHE A 15 -6.73 7.81 -1.82
C PHE A 15 -7.34 9.19 -2.03
N ASP A 16 -7.99 9.45 -3.17
CA ASP A 16 -8.75 10.68 -3.39
C ASP A 16 -9.82 10.86 -2.33
N TYR A 17 -10.54 9.80 -1.98
CA TYR A 17 -11.51 9.84 -0.89
C TYR A 17 -10.87 10.21 0.46
N LEU A 18 -9.74 9.59 0.81
CA LEU A 18 -9.02 9.92 2.04
C LEU A 18 -8.54 11.38 2.03
N ARG A 19 -7.96 11.84 0.91
CA ARG A 19 -7.51 13.23 0.72
C ARG A 19 -8.67 14.23 0.84
N ASP A 20 -9.82 13.92 0.25
CA ASP A 20 -11.03 14.76 0.33
C ASP A 20 -11.60 14.91 1.75
N ASN A 21 -11.35 13.95 2.63
CA ASN A 21 -11.74 14.03 4.04
C ASN A 21 -10.68 14.73 4.91
N MET A 22 -9.50 15.00 4.36
CA MET A 22 -8.45 15.80 4.99
C MET A 22 -8.38 17.24 4.44
N ALA A 23 -9.12 17.53 3.37
CA ALA A 23 -9.16 18.84 2.72
C ALA A 23 -9.72 19.92 3.67
N ALA A 24 -9.09 21.10 3.68
CA ALA A 24 -9.47 22.22 4.54
C ALA A 24 -10.77 22.90 4.08
N THR A 25 -11.01 22.93 2.76
CA THR A 25 -12.21 23.52 2.17
C THR A 25 -12.92 22.54 1.24
N VAL A 26 -14.22 22.77 1.01
CA VAL A 26 -15.02 21.97 0.08
C VAL A 26 -14.52 22.11 -1.36
N ALA A 27 -13.95 23.28 -1.71
CA ALA A 27 -13.41 23.54 -3.05
C ALA A 27 -12.17 22.71 -3.37
N ASP A 28 -11.45 22.23 -2.35
CA ASP A 28 -10.26 21.39 -2.52
C ASP A 28 -10.60 19.90 -2.71
N LYS A 29 -11.88 19.52 -2.57
CA LYS A 29 -12.33 18.13 -2.77
C LYS A 29 -12.43 17.81 -4.26
N VAL A 30 -11.96 16.63 -4.65
CA VAL A 30 -11.92 16.20 -6.05
C VAL A 30 -13.07 15.25 -6.42
N GLN A 31 -13.58 14.45 -5.48
CA GLN A 31 -14.67 13.51 -5.72
C GLN A 31 -16.04 14.19 -5.64
N ARG A 32 -17.01 13.64 -6.38
CA ARG A 32 -18.40 14.13 -6.45
C ARG A 32 -19.44 13.12 -5.93
N GLY A 33 -19.05 12.31 -4.95
CA GLY A 33 -19.86 11.23 -4.38
C GLY A 33 -19.67 9.87 -5.06
N HIS A 34 -20.40 8.86 -4.57
CA HIS A 34 -20.24 7.44 -4.94
C HIS A 34 -21.55 6.88 -5.50
N HIS A 35 -21.77 7.06 -6.81
CA HIS A 35 -23.01 6.67 -7.46
C HIS A 35 -22.99 5.20 -7.93
N TYR A 36 -22.14 4.89 -8.93
CA TYR A 36 -22.03 3.56 -9.50
C TYR A 36 -20.56 3.25 -9.79
N ALA A 37 -20.09 2.09 -9.33
CA ALA A 37 -18.78 1.55 -9.67
C ALA A 37 -18.93 0.21 -10.39
N ILE A 38 -18.15 0.03 -11.45
CA ILE A 38 -17.90 -1.27 -12.08
C ILE A 38 -16.43 -1.60 -11.80
N VAL A 39 -16.20 -2.66 -11.02
CA VAL A 39 -14.88 -3.11 -10.64
C VAL A 39 -14.45 -4.19 -11.62
N ASP A 40 -13.50 -3.85 -12.50
CA ASP A 40 -12.82 -4.86 -13.30
C ASP A 40 -11.95 -5.72 -12.39
N GLU A 41 -11.83 -7.00 -12.72
CA GLU A 41 -11.03 -7.96 -11.94
C GLU A 41 -11.40 -7.96 -10.44
N VAL A 42 -12.71 -8.07 -10.19
CA VAL A 42 -13.35 -7.82 -8.89
C VAL A 42 -12.84 -8.71 -7.77
N ASP A 43 -12.47 -9.96 -8.05
CA ASP A 43 -11.91 -10.89 -7.07
C ASP A 43 -10.56 -10.37 -6.55
N SER A 44 -9.67 -9.93 -7.43
CA SER A 44 -8.40 -9.39 -6.97
C SER A 44 -8.56 -8.08 -6.18
N ILE A 45 -9.44 -7.18 -6.61
CA ILE A 45 -9.59 -5.88 -5.93
C ILE A 45 -10.36 -6.01 -4.62
N LEU A 46 -11.47 -6.74 -4.62
CA LEU A 46 -12.39 -6.80 -3.48
C LEU A 46 -12.10 -7.93 -2.49
N ILE A 47 -11.27 -8.91 -2.86
CA ILE A 47 -10.87 -10.04 -2.00
C ILE A 47 -9.38 -9.95 -1.67
N ASP A 48 -8.51 -9.99 -2.69
CA ASP A 48 -7.07 -10.10 -2.45
C ASP A 48 -6.44 -8.80 -1.94
N GLU A 49 -6.61 -7.69 -2.66
CA GLU A 49 -6.06 -6.38 -2.29
C GLU A 49 -6.79 -5.78 -1.08
N ALA A 50 -8.05 -6.15 -0.88
CA ALA A 50 -8.87 -5.65 0.22
C ALA A 50 -8.40 -6.14 1.60
N ARG A 51 -7.44 -7.07 1.68
CA ARG A 51 -6.87 -7.56 2.96
C ARG A 51 -6.08 -6.48 3.69
N THR A 52 -5.49 -5.53 2.97
CA THR A 52 -4.72 -4.42 3.55
C THR A 52 -5.48 -3.11 3.39
N PRO A 53 -5.64 -2.31 4.45
CA PRO A 53 -6.30 -1.01 4.34
C PRO A 53 -5.43 -0.02 3.55
N LEU A 54 -6.09 0.95 2.92
CA LEU A 54 -5.45 2.13 2.38
C LEU A 54 -5.09 3.07 3.52
N ILE A 55 -3.84 3.52 3.56
CA ILE A 55 -3.30 4.36 4.64
C ILE A 55 -2.61 5.56 4.04
N ILE A 56 -3.01 6.77 4.45
CA ILE A 56 -2.22 7.98 4.24
C ILE A 56 -1.37 8.19 5.49
N SER A 57 -0.07 8.08 5.33
CA SER A 57 0.91 8.39 6.38
C SER A 57 1.67 9.67 6.06
N GLY A 58 1.83 10.53 7.06
CA GLY A 58 2.62 11.76 6.94
C GLY A 58 3.87 11.69 7.80
N ARG A 59 4.97 12.28 7.31
CA ARG A 59 6.11 12.64 8.15
C ARG A 59 5.77 13.92 8.89
N VAL A 60 5.93 13.93 10.20
CA VAL A 60 5.84 15.17 10.98
C VAL A 60 7.22 15.82 10.97
N ALA A 61 7.47 16.71 9.99
CA ALA A 61 8.70 17.50 9.96
C ALA A 61 8.80 18.39 11.23
N ASP A 62 10.01 18.58 11.74
CA ASP A 62 10.33 19.41 12.92
C ASP A 62 9.74 18.97 14.28
N ALA A 63 9.11 17.80 14.37
CA ALA A 63 8.55 17.32 15.64
C ALA A 63 9.62 17.09 16.72
N ALA A 64 10.77 16.52 16.35
CA ALA A 64 11.79 16.11 17.32
C ALA A 64 12.39 17.30 18.08
N SER A 65 12.69 18.41 17.39
CA SER A 65 13.25 19.62 18.01
C SER A 65 12.27 20.25 19.01
N LEU A 66 10.97 20.25 18.66
CA LEU A 66 9.90 20.71 19.55
C LEU A 66 9.80 19.84 20.80
N TYR A 67 9.83 18.51 20.68
CA TYR A 67 9.81 17.62 21.84
C TYR A 67 10.97 17.89 22.80
N TYR A 68 12.20 18.06 22.30
CA TYR A 68 13.34 18.41 23.15
C TYR A 68 13.19 19.79 23.81
N LYS A 69 12.65 20.78 23.07
CA LYS A 69 12.40 22.14 23.60
C LYS A 69 11.35 22.12 24.72
N PHE A 70 10.23 21.44 24.53
CA PHE A 70 9.21 21.33 25.58
C PHE A 70 9.70 20.51 26.77
N ALA A 71 10.47 19.44 26.54
CA ALA A 71 11.07 18.66 27.62
C ALA A 71 12.09 19.46 28.46
N SER A 72 12.77 20.46 27.88
CA SER A 72 13.65 21.35 28.65
C SER A 72 12.86 22.41 29.42
N ILE A 73 11.81 22.99 28.82
CA ILE A 73 10.93 23.96 29.47
C ILE A 73 10.23 23.34 30.69
N VAL A 74 9.60 22.17 30.50
CA VAL A 74 8.85 21.47 31.55
C VAL A 74 9.74 21.08 32.73
N ARG A 75 11.03 20.80 32.51
CA ARG A 75 12.00 20.55 33.59
C ARG A 75 12.18 21.74 34.54
N THR A 76 11.88 22.96 34.09
CA THR A 76 11.95 24.17 34.93
C THR A 76 10.64 24.48 35.65
N MET A 77 9.55 23.77 35.35
CA MET A 77 8.23 24.02 35.91
C MET A 77 8.06 23.40 37.30
N VAL A 78 7.30 24.08 38.17
CA VAL A 78 7.10 23.69 39.57
C VAL A 78 5.65 23.26 39.81
N ARG A 79 5.47 22.06 40.39
CA ARG A 79 4.16 21.52 40.76
C ARG A 79 3.46 22.42 41.80
N GLY A 80 2.18 22.68 41.62
CA GLY A 80 1.36 23.54 42.50
C GLY A 80 1.55 25.04 42.27
N VAL A 81 2.43 25.43 41.34
CA VAL A 81 2.59 26.82 40.89
C VAL A 81 2.35 26.91 39.39
N ASP A 82 3.10 26.13 38.60
CA ASP A 82 3.06 26.15 37.14
C ASP A 82 2.09 25.10 36.56
N PHE A 83 1.76 24.05 37.32
CA PHE A 83 0.79 23.02 36.90
C PHE A 83 0.24 22.27 38.12
N ASP A 84 -0.98 21.76 37.95
CA ASP A 84 -1.68 20.89 38.91
C ASP A 84 -1.74 19.45 38.41
N VAL A 85 -1.78 18.51 39.35
CA VAL A 85 -1.74 17.07 39.07
C VAL A 85 -2.84 16.37 39.86
N GLU A 86 -3.76 15.74 39.14
CA GLU A 86 -4.73 14.80 39.69
C GLU A 86 -4.20 13.37 39.46
N GLU A 87 -3.45 12.83 40.44
CA GLU A 87 -2.80 11.52 40.34
C GLU A 87 -3.81 10.38 40.14
N ASP A 88 -4.96 10.44 40.84
CA ASP A 88 -6.03 9.43 40.73
C ASP A 88 -6.59 9.32 39.31
N LYS A 89 -6.62 10.43 38.57
CA LYS A 89 -7.12 10.48 37.20
C LYS A 89 -6.01 10.46 36.15
N ARG A 90 -4.73 10.48 36.58
CA ARG A 90 -3.56 10.67 35.70
C ARG A 90 -3.72 11.89 34.77
N ILE A 91 -4.21 13.00 35.32
CA ILE A 91 -4.39 14.27 34.58
C ILE A 91 -3.39 15.31 35.11
N VAL A 92 -2.74 16.01 34.18
CA VAL A 92 -1.88 17.16 34.47
C VAL A 92 -2.43 18.37 33.71
N VAL A 93 -2.69 19.46 34.43
CA VAL A 93 -3.25 20.70 33.86
C VAL A 93 -2.29 21.85 34.14
N PRO A 94 -1.83 22.60 33.12
CA PRO A 94 -1.02 23.79 33.35
C PRO A 94 -1.86 24.91 33.97
N THR A 95 -1.30 25.66 34.91
CA THR A 95 -1.92 26.88 35.46
C THR A 95 -1.64 28.08 34.56
N GLU A 96 -2.32 29.21 34.77
CA GLU A 96 -2.02 30.46 34.06
C GLU A 96 -0.55 30.89 34.24
N ALA A 97 0.02 30.70 35.44
CA ALA A 97 1.42 31.02 35.69
C ALA A 97 2.36 30.13 34.87
N GLY A 98 2.04 28.83 34.73
CA GLY A 98 2.79 27.90 33.90
C GLY A 98 2.73 28.23 32.42
N ILE A 99 1.55 28.63 31.92
CA ILE A 99 1.37 29.05 30.51
C ILE A 99 2.24 30.28 30.23
N ASN A 100 2.16 31.33 31.05
CA ASN A 100 2.97 32.55 30.90
C ASN A 100 4.48 32.24 30.88
N LYS A 101 4.93 31.31 31.74
CA LYS A 101 6.34 30.89 31.79
C LYS A 101 6.78 30.18 30.51
N VAL A 102 5.92 29.33 29.97
CA VAL A 102 6.17 28.63 28.70
C VAL A 102 6.21 29.63 27.54
N GLU A 103 5.28 30.58 27.48
CA GLU A 103 5.23 31.63 26.45
C GLU A 103 6.52 32.48 26.44
N GLN A 104 6.99 32.90 27.62
CA GLN A 104 8.25 33.63 27.77
C GLN A 104 9.47 32.83 27.29
N GLN A 105 9.54 31.53 27.62
CA GLN A 105 10.66 30.68 27.18
C GLN A 105 10.59 30.31 25.69
N LEU A 106 9.38 30.29 25.11
CA LEU A 106 9.18 30.08 23.68
C LEU A 106 9.39 31.35 22.86
N GLY A 107 9.25 32.53 23.48
CA GLY A 107 9.32 33.83 22.83
C GLY A 107 8.07 34.18 22.02
N ILE A 108 6.90 33.71 22.47
CA ILE A 108 5.60 33.92 21.82
C ILE A 108 4.68 34.73 22.73
N GLU A 109 3.74 35.48 22.14
CA GLU A 109 2.79 36.29 22.92
C GLU A 109 1.62 35.47 23.47
N ASN A 110 1.19 34.44 22.74
CA ASN A 110 0.05 33.60 23.12
C ASN A 110 0.21 32.18 22.57
N LEU A 111 0.21 31.20 23.47
CA LEU A 111 0.30 29.78 23.14
C LEU A 111 -0.89 29.27 22.32
N TYR A 112 -2.05 29.93 22.44
CA TYR A 112 -3.30 29.54 21.80
C TYR A 112 -3.47 30.11 20.38
N ASP A 113 -2.73 31.16 20.01
CA ASP A 113 -2.86 31.78 18.68
C ASP A 113 -2.11 30.99 17.60
N GLU A 114 -1.08 30.21 17.96
CA GLU A 114 -0.34 29.33 17.06
C GLU A 114 -1.02 27.95 16.87
N VAL A 115 -2.33 27.93 16.56
CA VAL A 115 -3.12 26.69 16.37
C VAL A 115 -2.46 25.75 15.35
N GLN A 116 -1.79 26.28 14.34
CA GLN A 116 -1.10 25.50 13.30
C GLN A 116 0.10 24.70 13.81
N ARG A 117 0.76 25.11 14.91
CA ARG A 117 1.94 24.42 15.46
C ARG A 117 1.61 23.44 16.59
N ASN A 118 0.34 23.37 17.00
CA ASN A 118 -0.16 22.47 18.03
C ASN A 118 0.67 22.50 19.33
N LEU A 119 1.14 23.70 19.73
CA LEU A 119 2.02 23.91 20.88
C LEU A 119 1.37 23.51 22.21
N VAL A 120 0.04 23.69 22.30
CA VAL A 120 -0.75 23.29 23.47
C VAL A 120 -0.68 21.78 23.69
N HIS A 121 -0.86 20.98 22.63
CA HIS A 121 -0.72 19.52 22.71
C HIS A 121 0.69 19.12 23.14
N GLN A 122 1.71 19.76 22.56
CA GLN A 122 3.11 19.48 22.92
C GLN A 122 3.41 19.77 24.40
N LEU A 123 2.91 20.89 24.94
CA LEU A 123 3.04 21.19 26.36
C LEU A 123 2.35 20.14 27.24
N GLN A 124 1.12 19.75 26.90
CA GLN A 124 0.37 18.75 27.67
C GLN A 124 1.06 17.38 27.66
N VAL A 125 1.53 16.92 26.51
CA VAL A 125 2.24 15.64 26.36
C VAL A 125 3.57 15.67 27.12
N ALA A 126 4.34 16.76 27.03
CA ALA A 126 5.60 16.91 27.75
C ALA A 126 5.39 16.95 29.28
N LEU A 127 4.36 17.64 29.76
CA LEU A 127 3.97 17.66 31.18
C LEU A 127 3.57 16.26 31.66
N LYS A 128 2.69 15.57 30.93
CA LYS A 128 2.31 14.19 31.24
C LYS A 128 3.52 13.27 31.30
N ALA A 129 4.39 13.28 30.29
CA ALA A 129 5.60 12.46 30.25
C ALA A 129 6.56 12.77 31.41
N SER A 130 6.71 14.04 31.80
CA SER A 130 7.60 14.43 32.89
C SER A 130 7.06 14.01 34.26
N VAL A 131 5.76 14.20 34.49
CA VAL A 131 5.12 14.08 35.81
C VAL A 131 4.53 12.70 36.09
N LEU A 132 3.90 12.05 35.11
CA LEU A 132 3.12 10.82 35.31
C LEU A 132 3.82 9.53 34.90
N TYR A 133 4.91 9.64 34.12
CA TYR A 133 5.68 8.49 33.65
C TYR A 133 7.03 8.48 34.35
N HIS A 134 7.27 7.45 35.14
CA HIS A 134 8.48 7.33 35.93
C HIS A 134 9.38 6.21 35.40
N ARG A 135 10.67 6.52 35.35
CA ARG A 135 11.71 5.55 35.07
C ARG A 135 11.72 4.47 36.17
N ASP A 136 11.95 3.23 35.76
CA ASP A 136 11.96 2.01 36.58
C ASP A 136 10.59 1.64 37.19
N LYS A 137 9.51 2.29 36.74
CA LYS A 137 8.13 1.95 37.09
C LYS A 137 7.28 1.76 35.83
N ASP A 138 7.11 2.82 35.04
CA ASP A 138 6.31 2.81 33.81
C ASP A 138 7.16 2.41 32.58
N TYR A 139 8.47 2.67 32.62
CA TYR A 139 9.42 2.33 31.57
C TYR A 139 10.84 2.18 32.08
N ILE A 140 11.69 1.60 31.23
CA ILE A 140 13.14 1.56 31.40
C ILE A 140 13.84 2.12 30.17
N VAL A 141 15.08 2.57 30.34
CA VAL A 141 15.95 2.95 29.23
C VAL A 141 17.02 1.88 29.07
N GLN A 142 17.00 1.17 27.95
CA GLN A 142 17.96 0.10 27.65
C GLN A 142 18.47 0.29 26.22
N GLU A 143 19.78 0.17 26.01
CA GLU A 143 20.42 0.31 24.69
C GLU A 143 20.14 1.67 23.99
N GLY A 144 19.87 2.71 24.77
CA GLY A 144 19.49 4.01 24.23
C GLY A 144 18.08 4.02 23.63
N GLU A 145 17.18 3.14 24.10
CA GLU A 145 15.77 3.12 23.73
C GLU A 145 14.87 3.06 24.97
N VAL A 146 13.72 3.72 24.90
CA VAL A 146 12.68 3.65 25.94
C VAL A 146 11.85 2.40 25.71
N LYS A 147 11.80 1.50 26.71
CA LYS A 147 10.98 0.29 26.67
C LYS A 147 9.89 0.36 27.75
N ILE A 148 8.65 0.09 27.35
CA ILE A 148 7.48 0.13 28.25
C ILE A 148 7.51 -1.09 29.18
N VAL A 149 7.20 -0.88 30.46
CA VAL A 149 7.01 -1.93 31.44
C VAL A 149 5.52 -2.11 31.70
N ASP A 150 5.04 -3.35 31.68
CA ASP A 150 3.68 -3.70 32.07
C ASP A 150 3.51 -3.53 33.59
N GLU A 151 2.59 -2.65 34.01
CA GLU A 151 2.31 -2.33 35.42
C GLU A 151 1.90 -3.56 36.25
N PHE A 152 1.28 -4.58 35.63
CA PHE A 152 0.80 -5.76 36.35
C PHE A 152 1.84 -6.87 36.43
N THR A 153 2.63 -7.06 35.36
CA THR A 153 3.52 -8.21 35.24
C THR A 153 5.00 -7.86 35.40
N GLY A 154 5.35 -6.57 35.35
CA GLY A 154 6.74 -6.10 35.35
C GLY A 154 7.52 -6.49 34.10
N ARG A 155 6.85 -7.02 33.07
CA ARG A 155 7.49 -7.46 31.83
C ARG A 155 7.75 -6.29 30.90
N ILE A 156 8.86 -6.36 30.19
CA ILE A 156 9.21 -5.42 29.12
C ILE A 156 8.35 -5.75 27.89
N LEU A 157 7.60 -4.76 27.40
CA LEU A 157 6.76 -4.88 26.22
C LEU A 157 7.55 -4.45 24.97
N GLU A 158 8.21 -5.41 24.33
CA GLU A 158 8.98 -5.16 23.12
C GLU A 158 8.09 -4.74 21.93
N GLY A 159 8.57 -3.78 21.13
CA GLY A 159 7.88 -3.29 19.95
C GLY A 159 6.65 -2.41 20.23
N ARG A 160 6.30 -2.15 21.50
CA ARG A 160 5.19 -1.26 21.85
C ARG A 160 5.68 0.16 22.11
N ARG A 161 4.89 1.13 21.63
CA ARG A 161 5.05 2.56 21.90
C ARG A 161 3.72 3.13 22.42
N TRP A 162 3.79 4.17 23.24
CA TRP A 162 2.59 4.89 23.67
C TRP A 162 2.09 5.80 22.54
N SER A 163 0.78 5.97 22.44
CA SER A 163 0.12 6.81 21.44
C SER A 163 0.23 8.31 21.74
N GLU A 164 -0.25 9.14 20.82
CA GLU A 164 -0.43 10.59 20.96
C GLU A 164 0.85 11.40 21.25
N GLY A 165 2.03 10.86 20.92
CA GLY A 165 3.30 11.56 21.10
C GLY A 165 3.94 11.37 22.48
N ILE A 166 3.30 10.62 23.39
CA ILE A 166 3.81 10.39 24.75
C ILE A 166 5.17 9.69 24.72
N HIS A 167 5.36 8.73 23.81
CA HIS A 167 6.60 7.99 23.73
C HIS A 167 7.77 8.88 23.28
N GLN A 168 7.55 9.75 22.29
CA GLN A 168 8.51 10.75 21.85
C GLN A 168 8.84 11.74 22.97
N ALA A 169 7.85 12.14 23.78
CA ALA A 169 8.09 13.03 24.91
C ALA A 169 8.87 12.37 26.06
N VAL A 170 8.67 11.07 26.32
CA VAL A 170 9.49 10.32 27.29
C VAL A 170 10.93 10.13 26.76
N GLU A 171 11.10 9.84 25.48
CA GLU A 171 12.42 9.82 24.83
C GLU A 171 13.13 11.18 24.97
N ALA A 172 12.41 12.28 24.76
CA ALA A 172 12.93 13.65 24.94
C ALA A 172 13.29 13.98 26.39
N LYS A 173 12.46 13.54 27.34
CA LYS A 173 12.69 13.67 28.78
C LYS A 173 14.00 13.01 29.20
N GLU A 174 14.23 11.77 28.76
CA GLU A 174 15.43 10.98 29.07
C GLU A 174 16.65 11.38 28.22
N GLY A 175 16.50 12.27 27.25
CA GLY A 175 17.59 12.69 26.34
C GLY A 175 17.99 11.61 25.33
N VAL A 176 17.09 10.65 25.07
CA VAL A 176 17.27 9.58 24.09
C VAL A 176 16.93 10.10 22.69
N LYS A 177 17.52 9.48 21.65
CA LYS A 177 17.20 9.81 20.25
C LYS A 177 15.74 9.49 19.95
N ILE A 178 14.95 10.52 19.63
CA ILE A 178 13.55 10.34 19.25
C ILE A 178 13.50 9.62 17.90
N LYS A 179 12.79 8.49 17.84
CA LYS A 179 12.51 7.83 16.56
C LYS A 179 11.33 8.52 15.89
N GLU A 180 11.58 9.09 14.71
CA GLU A 180 10.54 9.61 13.83
C GLU A 180 9.53 8.51 13.53
N GLU A 181 8.26 8.79 13.78
CA GLU A 181 7.17 7.88 13.49
C GLU A 181 6.33 8.48 12.37
N ASN A 182 6.04 7.67 11.35
CA ASN A 182 5.07 8.06 10.35
C ASN A 182 3.70 8.01 11.01
N GLN A 183 3.05 9.16 11.16
CA GLN A 183 1.71 9.21 11.71
C GLN A 183 0.72 8.76 10.65
N THR A 184 -0.18 7.85 11.01
CA THR A 184 -1.35 7.52 10.17
C THR A 184 -2.33 8.68 10.28
N LEU A 185 -2.54 9.40 9.18
CA LEU A 185 -3.44 10.55 9.10
C LEU A 185 -4.86 10.13 8.77
N ALA A 186 -5.01 9.17 7.86
CA ALA A 186 -6.30 8.65 7.46
C ALA A 186 -6.16 7.18 7.02
N THR A 187 -7.21 6.39 7.26
CA THR A 187 -7.26 4.98 6.85
C THR A 187 -8.68 4.58 6.43
N ILE A 188 -8.78 3.73 5.42
CA ILE A 188 -10.03 3.07 5.02
C ILE A 188 -9.71 1.69 4.43
N THR A 189 -10.58 0.70 4.67
CA THR A 189 -10.47 -0.57 3.97
C THR A 189 -11.17 -0.50 2.60
N LEU A 190 -10.67 -1.21 1.59
CA LEU A 190 -11.32 -1.24 0.27
C LEU A 190 -12.77 -1.75 0.38
N GLN A 191 -13.04 -2.70 1.28
CA GLN A 191 -14.40 -3.17 1.56
C GLN A 191 -15.32 -1.99 1.91
N ASN A 192 -14.92 -1.17 2.89
CA ASN A 192 -15.73 -0.06 3.36
C ASN A 192 -15.84 1.04 2.30
N TYR A 193 -14.76 1.30 1.55
CA TYR A 193 -14.77 2.28 0.47
C TYR A 193 -15.80 1.90 -0.62
N PHE A 194 -15.75 0.68 -1.15
CA PHE A 194 -16.67 0.26 -2.21
C PHE A 194 -18.12 0.11 -1.75
N ARG A 195 -18.35 -0.16 -0.45
CA ARG A 195 -19.71 -0.14 0.13
C ARG A 195 -20.36 1.25 0.17
N MET A 196 -19.60 2.32 -0.04
CA MET A 196 -20.16 3.68 -0.12
C MET A 196 -20.91 3.93 -1.43
N TYR A 197 -20.67 3.11 -2.47
CA TYR A 197 -21.33 3.26 -3.75
C TYR A 197 -22.80 2.83 -3.68
N SER A 198 -23.69 3.65 -4.25
CA SER A 198 -25.13 3.36 -4.29
C SER A 198 -25.44 2.10 -5.11
N LYS A 199 -24.65 1.86 -6.16
CA LYS A 199 -24.64 0.63 -6.94
C LYS A 199 -23.21 0.15 -7.11
N LEU A 200 -23.00 -1.15 -6.97
CA LEU A 200 -21.71 -1.80 -7.20
C LEU A 200 -21.91 -2.98 -8.15
N ALA A 201 -21.01 -3.13 -9.11
CA ALA A 201 -20.92 -4.27 -9.99
C ALA A 201 -19.45 -4.61 -10.22
N GLY A 202 -19.17 -5.80 -10.72
CA GLY A 202 -17.83 -6.18 -11.12
C GLY A 202 -17.81 -7.33 -12.09
N MET A 203 -16.65 -7.58 -12.68
CA MET A 203 -16.42 -8.66 -13.64
C MET A 203 -15.07 -9.33 -13.36
N THR A 204 -15.00 -10.64 -13.60
CA THR A 204 -13.77 -11.44 -13.50
C THR A 204 -14.04 -12.84 -14.06
N GLY A 205 -12.99 -13.59 -14.37
CA GLY A 205 -13.08 -15.00 -14.77
C GLY A 205 -13.25 -15.98 -13.61
N THR A 206 -12.96 -15.58 -12.36
CA THR A 206 -12.72 -16.50 -11.24
C THR A 206 -13.60 -16.28 -10.00
N ALA A 207 -14.67 -15.49 -10.09
CA ALA A 207 -15.52 -15.14 -8.94
C ALA A 207 -16.37 -16.30 -8.37
N GLN A 208 -16.55 -17.40 -9.09
CA GLN A 208 -17.51 -18.45 -8.68
C GLN A 208 -17.11 -19.14 -7.37
N THR A 209 -15.81 -19.28 -7.10
CA THR A 209 -15.29 -19.85 -5.84
C THR A 209 -15.49 -18.89 -4.67
N GLU A 210 -15.35 -17.58 -4.91
CA GLU A 210 -15.46 -16.52 -3.91
C GLU A 210 -16.88 -15.91 -3.81
N ALA A 211 -17.88 -16.55 -4.41
CA ALA A 211 -19.25 -16.02 -4.48
C ALA A 211 -19.87 -15.76 -3.10
N ALA A 212 -19.55 -16.61 -2.11
CA ALA A 212 -20.04 -16.43 -0.74
C ALA A 212 -19.46 -15.16 -0.08
N GLU A 213 -18.18 -14.87 -0.30
CA GLU A 213 -17.54 -13.68 0.26
C GLU A 213 -18.05 -12.40 -0.40
N LEU A 214 -18.16 -12.40 -1.74
CA LEU A 214 -18.72 -11.27 -2.50
C LEU A 214 -20.16 -10.95 -2.08
N MET A 215 -20.98 -11.97 -1.85
CA MET A 215 -22.36 -11.77 -1.39
C MET A 215 -22.41 -11.25 0.05
N ASN A 216 -21.65 -11.85 0.97
CA ASN A 216 -21.71 -11.49 2.40
C ASN A 216 -21.14 -10.09 2.68
N THR A 217 -20.05 -9.71 1.98
CA THR A 217 -19.34 -8.46 2.24
C THR A 217 -19.92 -7.29 1.44
N TYR A 218 -20.29 -7.53 0.17
CA TYR A 218 -20.66 -6.49 -0.78
C TYR A 218 -22.10 -6.60 -1.29
N GLY A 219 -22.83 -7.67 -0.99
CA GLY A 219 -24.15 -7.93 -1.55
C GLY A 219 -24.12 -8.23 -3.05
N LEU A 220 -22.98 -8.70 -3.58
CA LEU A 220 -22.80 -9.00 -4.99
C LEU A 220 -23.10 -10.47 -5.29
N ASN A 221 -24.09 -10.70 -6.16
CA ASN A 221 -24.35 -12.03 -6.72
C ASN A 221 -23.39 -12.32 -7.86
N VAL A 222 -22.85 -13.54 -7.90
CA VAL A 222 -22.01 -14.01 -9.01
C VAL A 222 -22.89 -14.73 -10.03
N VAL A 223 -22.83 -14.26 -11.28
CA VAL A 223 -23.56 -14.86 -12.40
C VAL A 223 -22.54 -15.39 -13.41
N PRO A 224 -22.42 -16.73 -13.57
CA PRO A 224 -21.51 -17.29 -14.56
C PRO A 224 -22.06 -17.03 -15.98
N ILE A 225 -21.28 -16.33 -16.79
CA ILE A 225 -21.61 -16.07 -18.19
C ILE A 225 -21.01 -17.17 -19.07
N PRO A 226 -21.78 -17.81 -19.97
CA PRO A 226 -21.25 -18.81 -20.89
C PRO A 226 -20.14 -18.26 -21.79
N THR A 227 -19.17 -19.11 -22.13
CA THR A 227 -18.09 -18.73 -23.04
C THR A 227 -18.62 -18.55 -24.47
N ASN A 228 -18.01 -17.61 -25.22
CA ASN A 228 -18.38 -17.36 -26.62
C ASN A 228 -18.15 -18.59 -27.53
N ARG A 229 -17.12 -19.39 -27.22
CA ARG A 229 -16.82 -20.66 -27.91
C ARG A 229 -16.70 -21.79 -26.88
N PRO A 230 -16.96 -23.05 -27.27
CA PRO A 230 -16.68 -24.19 -26.42
C PRO A 230 -15.21 -24.20 -25.97
N MET A 231 -14.97 -24.38 -24.68
CA MET A 231 -13.62 -24.47 -24.13
C MET A 231 -13.03 -25.85 -24.44
N VAL A 232 -11.89 -25.87 -25.13
CA VAL A 232 -11.18 -27.09 -25.56
C VAL A 232 -9.81 -27.24 -24.90
N ARG A 233 -9.52 -26.42 -23.88
CA ARG A 233 -8.26 -26.47 -23.14
C ARG A 233 -8.20 -27.76 -22.32
N GLU A 234 -7.08 -28.47 -22.41
CA GLU A 234 -6.79 -29.65 -21.60
C GLU A 234 -6.11 -29.21 -20.30
N ASP A 235 -6.83 -29.30 -19.19
CA ASP A 235 -6.32 -29.01 -17.85
C ASP A 235 -5.73 -30.29 -17.24
N GLU A 236 -4.41 -30.37 -17.16
CA GLU A 236 -3.66 -31.52 -16.63
C GLU A 236 -3.69 -31.57 -15.10
N SER A 237 -3.50 -32.77 -14.54
CA SER A 237 -3.44 -32.96 -13.08
C SER A 237 -2.13 -32.45 -12.46
N ASP A 238 -2.20 -32.04 -11.19
CA ASP A 238 -1.03 -31.57 -10.44
C ASP A 238 0.07 -32.63 -10.32
N LEU A 239 1.33 -32.20 -10.49
CA LEU A 239 2.52 -33.02 -10.30
C LEU A 239 3.19 -32.69 -8.96
N ILE A 240 3.24 -33.67 -8.05
CA ILE A 240 3.78 -33.51 -6.70
C ILE A 240 5.22 -34.03 -6.63
N TYR A 241 6.14 -33.20 -6.12
CA TYR A 241 7.55 -33.53 -6.00
C TYR A 241 8.00 -33.51 -4.54
N LYS A 242 8.93 -34.40 -4.18
CA LYS A 242 9.50 -34.50 -2.83
C LYS A 242 10.35 -33.29 -2.41
N SER A 243 11.08 -32.70 -3.36
CA SER A 243 11.95 -31.55 -3.11
C SER A 243 11.71 -30.44 -4.13
N GLU A 244 11.99 -29.21 -3.72
CA GLU A 244 11.89 -28.06 -4.60
C GLU A 244 12.89 -28.14 -5.76
N GLU A 245 14.08 -28.67 -5.52
CA GLU A 245 15.08 -28.87 -6.58
C GLU A 245 14.58 -29.86 -7.65
N ALA A 246 13.95 -30.97 -7.23
CA ALA A 246 13.35 -31.92 -8.15
C ALA A 246 12.23 -31.28 -8.97
N LYS A 247 11.34 -30.51 -8.32
CA LYS A 247 10.28 -29.73 -8.98
C LYS A 247 10.85 -28.81 -10.05
N PHE A 248 11.84 -27.97 -9.71
CA PHE A 248 12.42 -27.02 -10.67
C PHE A 248 13.16 -27.72 -11.80
N LYS A 249 13.84 -28.84 -11.52
CA LYS A 249 14.48 -29.62 -12.57
C LYS A 249 13.45 -30.15 -13.57
N SER A 250 12.37 -30.75 -13.09
CA SER A 250 11.30 -31.28 -13.94
C SER A 250 10.57 -30.19 -14.72
N VAL A 251 10.29 -29.04 -14.10
CA VAL A 251 9.70 -27.88 -14.79
C VAL A 251 10.61 -27.40 -15.93
N VAL A 252 11.92 -27.29 -15.69
CA VAL A 252 12.87 -26.88 -16.74
C VAL A 252 12.94 -27.90 -17.87
N GLU A 253 12.90 -29.20 -17.56
CA GLU A 253 12.88 -30.27 -18.57
C GLU A 253 11.62 -30.23 -19.44
N ASP A 254 10.44 -30.00 -18.84
CA ASP A 254 9.17 -29.82 -19.58
C ASP A 254 9.20 -28.58 -20.48
N ILE A 255 9.70 -27.44 -19.97
CA ILE A 255 9.84 -26.22 -20.78
C ILE A 255 10.77 -26.45 -21.97
N VAL A 256 11.90 -27.13 -21.78
CA VAL A 256 12.86 -27.42 -22.86
C VAL A 256 12.24 -28.33 -23.92
N ASP A 257 11.50 -29.37 -23.54
CA ASP A 257 10.83 -30.27 -24.49
C ASP A 257 9.77 -29.51 -25.33
N ARG A 258 8.91 -28.73 -24.68
CA ARG A 258 7.90 -27.89 -25.35
C ARG A 258 8.52 -26.83 -26.27
N HIS A 259 9.56 -26.15 -25.78
CA HIS A 259 10.30 -25.15 -26.55
C HIS A 259 10.95 -25.76 -27.80
N THR A 260 11.54 -26.95 -27.68
CA THR A 260 12.17 -27.66 -28.80
C THR A 260 11.14 -28.06 -29.87
N LYS A 261 9.90 -28.36 -29.46
CA LYS A 261 8.76 -28.61 -30.35
C LYS A 261 8.16 -27.33 -30.95
N GLY A 262 8.60 -26.15 -30.52
CA GLY A 262 8.10 -24.85 -30.95
C GLY A 262 6.82 -24.38 -30.23
N GLN A 263 6.37 -25.09 -29.19
CA GLN A 263 5.19 -24.69 -28.42
C GLN A 263 5.52 -23.47 -27.53
N PRO A 264 4.70 -22.41 -27.53
CA PRO A 264 4.85 -21.30 -26.57
C PRO A 264 4.58 -21.77 -25.15
N VAL A 265 5.33 -21.23 -24.19
CA VAL A 265 5.20 -21.55 -22.77
C VAL A 265 5.14 -20.28 -21.92
N LEU A 266 4.06 -20.15 -21.14
CA LEU A 266 3.94 -19.15 -20.08
C LEU A 266 4.06 -19.84 -18.72
N VAL A 267 5.03 -19.43 -17.91
CA VAL A 267 5.29 -20.00 -16.59
C VAL A 267 4.94 -18.97 -15.52
N GLY A 268 3.98 -19.30 -14.66
CA GLY A 268 3.63 -18.49 -13.50
C GLY A 268 4.55 -18.80 -12.30
N THR A 269 5.04 -17.76 -11.63
CA THR A 269 5.74 -17.87 -10.34
C THR A 269 5.09 -16.96 -9.30
N VAL A 270 5.32 -17.25 -8.03
CA VAL A 270 4.76 -16.45 -6.92
C VAL A 270 5.68 -15.32 -6.45
N SER A 271 6.98 -15.37 -6.80
CA SER A 271 7.94 -14.37 -6.34
C SER A 271 9.05 -14.13 -7.35
N VAL A 272 9.60 -12.91 -7.32
CA VAL A 272 10.70 -12.49 -8.20
C VAL A 272 11.93 -13.39 -8.02
N GLU A 273 12.22 -13.80 -6.77
CA GLU A 273 13.34 -14.72 -6.48
C GLU A 273 13.19 -16.06 -7.22
N LYS A 274 11.98 -16.62 -7.26
CA LYS A 274 11.72 -17.87 -7.97
C LYS A 274 11.76 -17.68 -9.49
N SER A 275 11.30 -16.54 -10.00
CA SER A 275 11.45 -16.17 -11.42
C SER A 275 12.91 -16.10 -11.84
N GLU A 276 13.75 -15.43 -11.05
CA GLU A 276 15.19 -15.32 -11.29
C GLU A 276 15.91 -16.67 -11.19
N LEU A 277 15.50 -17.50 -10.22
CA LEU A 277 16.03 -18.87 -10.10
C LEU A 277 15.71 -19.72 -11.34
N LEU A 278 14.46 -19.66 -11.81
CA LEU A 278 14.04 -20.39 -13.01
C LEU A 278 14.75 -19.85 -14.25
N SER A 279 14.85 -18.54 -14.38
CA SER A 279 15.57 -17.85 -15.47
C SER A 279 17.02 -18.32 -15.59
N ARG A 280 17.76 -18.38 -14.48
CA ARG A 280 19.14 -18.91 -14.47
C ARG A 280 19.21 -20.36 -14.95
N LYS A 281 18.27 -21.21 -14.53
CA LYS A 281 18.24 -22.63 -14.96
C LYS A 281 17.91 -22.76 -16.45
N LEU A 282 17.01 -21.92 -16.98
CA LEU A 282 16.69 -21.88 -18.41
C LEU A 282 17.87 -21.37 -19.25
N GLN A 283 18.58 -20.33 -18.77
CA GLN A 283 19.81 -19.83 -19.41
C GLN A 283 20.90 -20.91 -19.50
N GLN A 284 21.09 -21.70 -18.44
CA GLN A 284 22.04 -22.82 -18.43
C GLN A 284 21.70 -23.90 -19.47
N ARG A 285 20.42 -24.03 -19.84
CA ARG A 285 19.94 -24.94 -20.89
C ARG A 285 19.89 -24.29 -22.28
N GLY A 286 20.27 -23.02 -22.42
CA GLY A 286 20.28 -22.29 -23.68
C GLY A 286 18.90 -21.85 -24.18
N VAL A 287 17.87 -21.87 -23.33
CA VAL A 287 16.50 -21.47 -23.70
C VAL A 287 16.36 -19.96 -23.56
N LYS A 288 16.08 -19.27 -24.68
CA LYS A 288 15.74 -17.84 -24.68
C LYS A 288 14.37 -17.64 -24.07
N HIS A 289 14.26 -16.70 -23.13
CA HIS A 289 13.02 -16.42 -22.44
C HIS A 289 12.98 -14.97 -21.95
N GLU A 290 11.77 -14.50 -21.65
CA GLU A 290 11.50 -13.19 -21.07
C GLU A 290 11.00 -13.35 -19.63
N VAL A 291 11.37 -12.42 -18.74
CA VAL A 291 10.96 -12.43 -17.32
C VAL A 291 10.18 -11.16 -17.02
N LEU A 292 8.99 -11.31 -16.45
CA LEU A 292 8.07 -10.24 -16.10
C LEU A 292 7.95 -10.16 -14.58
N ASN A 293 8.23 -8.98 -14.04
CA ASN A 293 8.37 -8.77 -12.60
C ASN A 293 7.34 -7.77 -12.05
N ALA A 294 6.29 -7.43 -12.82
CA ALA A 294 5.22 -6.50 -12.44
C ALA A 294 5.75 -5.09 -12.06
N LYS A 295 6.87 -4.66 -12.65
CA LYS A 295 7.49 -3.34 -12.37
C LYS A 295 7.20 -2.33 -13.46
N GLN A 296 7.08 -2.75 -14.72
CA GLN A 296 6.85 -1.86 -15.86
C GLN A 296 5.67 -2.36 -16.69
N HIS A 297 4.44 -2.13 -16.21
CA HIS A 297 3.22 -2.67 -16.82
C HIS A 297 3.12 -2.39 -18.33
N THR A 298 3.46 -1.19 -18.80
CA THR A 298 3.34 -0.82 -20.23
C THR A 298 4.32 -1.58 -21.13
N LYS A 299 5.55 -1.79 -20.69
CA LYS A 299 6.53 -2.58 -21.46
C LYS A 299 6.26 -4.07 -21.36
N GLU A 300 5.91 -4.53 -20.16
CA GLU A 300 5.57 -5.94 -19.90
C GLU A 300 4.35 -6.37 -20.73
N ALA A 301 3.36 -5.50 -20.90
CA ALA A 301 2.20 -5.77 -21.77
C ALA A 301 2.61 -6.08 -23.22
N GLY A 302 3.55 -5.31 -23.78
CA GLY A 302 4.07 -5.57 -25.13
C GLY A 302 4.80 -6.92 -25.25
N ILE A 303 5.46 -7.37 -24.19
CA ILE A 303 6.14 -8.66 -24.14
C ILE A 303 5.13 -9.80 -24.02
N VAL A 304 4.15 -9.67 -23.14
CA VAL A 304 3.10 -10.69 -22.88
C VAL A 304 2.25 -10.92 -24.12
N ALA A 305 1.89 -9.85 -24.84
CA ALA A 305 1.14 -9.94 -26.09
C ALA A 305 1.86 -10.78 -27.18
N GLN A 306 3.17 -11.00 -27.02
CA GLN A 306 3.99 -11.82 -27.92
C GLN A 306 4.29 -13.21 -27.35
N ALA A 307 3.80 -13.56 -26.15
CA ALA A 307 4.06 -14.83 -25.50
C ALA A 307 3.45 -16.04 -26.25
N GLY A 308 2.45 -15.83 -27.11
CA GLY A 308 1.84 -16.87 -27.93
C GLY A 308 2.61 -17.22 -29.21
N ARG A 309 3.79 -16.61 -29.45
CA ARG A 309 4.61 -16.88 -30.64
C ARG A 309 5.29 -18.24 -30.59
N LEU A 310 5.55 -18.82 -31.76
CA LEU A 310 6.28 -20.08 -31.90
C LEU A 310 7.60 -20.04 -31.11
N GLY A 311 7.77 -20.99 -30.19
CA GLY A 311 8.95 -21.14 -29.34
C GLY A 311 9.13 -20.04 -28.28
N ALA A 312 8.16 -19.16 -28.05
CA ALA A 312 8.26 -18.15 -27.01
C ALA A 312 8.22 -18.78 -25.61
N VAL A 313 9.09 -18.33 -24.71
CA VAL A 313 9.07 -18.73 -23.30
C VAL A 313 9.01 -17.47 -22.46
N THR A 314 7.98 -17.36 -21.63
CA THR A 314 7.72 -16.19 -20.80
C THR A 314 7.53 -16.63 -19.36
N VAL A 315 8.24 -16.01 -18.43
CA VAL A 315 8.14 -16.25 -16.99
C VAL A 315 7.45 -15.04 -16.36
N ALA A 316 6.26 -15.23 -15.79
CA ALA A 316 5.44 -14.17 -15.21
C ALA A 316 5.35 -14.30 -13.69
N THR A 317 5.81 -13.27 -12.98
CA THR A 317 5.71 -13.19 -11.52
C THR A 317 4.34 -12.66 -11.10
N ASN A 318 3.60 -13.41 -10.29
CA ASN A 318 2.32 -13.02 -9.67
C ASN A 318 1.34 -12.35 -10.66
N MET A 319 1.04 -13.04 -11.77
CA MET A 319 0.15 -12.53 -12.84
C MET A 319 0.64 -11.25 -13.54
N ALA A 320 1.96 -11.02 -13.60
CA ALA A 320 2.53 -9.98 -14.46
C ALA A 320 2.04 -10.14 -15.91
N GLY A 321 1.49 -9.06 -16.48
CA GLY A 321 0.82 -9.11 -17.79
C GLY A 321 -0.69 -9.35 -17.75
N ARG A 322 -1.31 -9.30 -16.57
CA ARG A 322 -2.77 -9.40 -16.43
C ARG A 322 -3.52 -8.40 -17.33
N GLY A 323 -4.64 -8.85 -17.87
CA GLY A 323 -5.51 -8.06 -18.76
C GLY A 323 -5.03 -8.00 -20.20
N VAL A 324 -3.83 -8.50 -20.50
CA VAL A 324 -3.30 -8.56 -21.87
C VAL A 324 -3.61 -9.91 -22.48
N ASP A 325 -4.33 -9.91 -23.59
CA ASP A 325 -4.64 -11.13 -24.33
C ASP A 325 -3.39 -11.73 -24.99
N ILE A 326 -3.29 -13.07 -24.97
CA ILE A 326 -2.19 -13.82 -25.55
C ILE A 326 -2.69 -14.52 -26.82
N LEU A 327 -2.51 -13.86 -27.95
CA LEU A 327 -2.88 -14.40 -29.25
C LEU A 327 -1.88 -15.49 -29.69
N LEU A 328 -2.42 -16.65 -30.10
CA LEU A 328 -1.60 -17.71 -30.70
C LEU A 328 -1.00 -17.23 -32.03
N GLY A 329 0.32 -17.32 -32.15
CA GLY A 329 1.08 -16.70 -33.24
C GLY A 329 1.64 -15.30 -32.93
N GLY A 330 1.31 -14.74 -31.76
CA GLY A 330 1.68 -13.38 -31.35
C GLY A 330 0.70 -12.32 -31.84
N ASN A 331 1.02 -11.04 -31.61
CA ASN A 331 0.24 -9.89 -32.10
C ASN A 331 0.95 -9.26 -33.32
N PRO A 332 0.49 -9.53 -34.57
CA PRO A 332 1.12 -9.02 -35.79
C PRO A 332 1.02 -7.51 -35.95
N GLU A 333 -0.11 -6.92 -35.55
CA GLU A 333 -0.35 -5.47 -35.67
C GLU A 333 0.58 -4.69 -34.75
N GLY A 334 0.72 -5.14 -33.50
CA GLY A 334 1.69 -4.57 -32.56
C GLY A 334 3.13 -4.69 -33.06
N MET A 335 3.49 -5.79 -33.74
CA MET A 335 4.81 -5.94 -34.35
C MET A 335 5.03 -4.98 -35.52
N ALA A 336 4.06 -4.86 -36.43
CA ALA A 336 4.12 -3.95 -37.57
C ALA A 336 4.28 -2.49 -37.09
N ARG A 337 3.50 -2.07 -36.09
CA ARG A 337 3.61 -0.74 -35.48
C ARG A 337 4.99 -0.49 -34.89
N ASN A 338 5.53 -1.45 -34.13
CA ASN A 338 6.87 -1.34 -33.56
C ASN A 338 7.99 -1.31 -34.61
N GLN A 339 7.81 -2.01 -35.72
CA GLN A 339 8.76 -1.99 -36.83
C GLN A 339 8.78 -0.62 -37.52
N VAL A 340 7.61 -0.05 -37.82
CA VAL A 340 7.48 1.29 -38.41
C VAL A 340 8.12 2.37 -37.52
N LEU A 341 7.91 2.28 -36.20
CA LEU A 341 8.59 3.17 -35.23
C LEU A 341 10.12 3.00 -35.25
N LYS A 342 10.62 1.76 -35.33
CA LYS A 342 12.07 1.49 -35.43
C LYS A 342 12.70 1.97 -36.73
N GLU A 343 11.93 1.97 -37.81
CA GLU A 343 12.34 2.48 -39.12
C GLU A 343 12.40 4.03 -39.17
N GLY A 344 12.01 4.70 -38.08
CA GLY A 344 12.17 6.15 -37.91
C GLY A 344 10.94 6.98 -38.28
N HIS A 345 9.80 6.34 -38.53
CA HIS A 345 8.54 7.04 -38.82
C HIS A 345 7.95 7.67 -37.56
N HIS A 346 7.35 8.85 -37.71
CA HIS A 346 6.80 9.62 -36.58
C HIS A 346 5.55 8.93 -36.01
N PRO A 347 5.33 8.89 -34.68
CA PRO A 347 4.17 8.25 -34.06
C PRO A 347 2.81 8.71 -34.62
N ASP A 348 2.73 9.94 -35.11
CA ASP A 348 1.51 10.52 -35.69
C ASP A 348 1.09 9.86 -37.01
N THR A 349 2.01 9.20 -37.71
CA THR A 349 1.71 8.43 -38.94
C THR A 349 1.02 7.10 -38.66
N LEU A 350 0.93 6.70 -37.39
CA LEU A 350 0.31 5.45 -36.92
C LEU A 350 -1.07 5.67 -36.29
N VAL A 351 -1.57 6.91 -36.35
CA VAL A 351 -2.92 7.24 -35.88
C VAL A 351 -3.89 6.81 -36.97
N ASP A 352 -4.62 5.73 -36.73
CA ASP A 352 -5.77 5.37 -37.54
C ASP A 352 -6.86 6.43 -37.30
N GLU A 353 -7.17 7.22 -38.33
CA GLU A 353 -8.21 8.26 -38.29
C GLU A 353 -9.59 7.72 -37.88
N PHE A 354 -9.79 6.39 -37.95
CA PHE A 354 -11.03 5.69 -37.58
C PHE A 354 -10.93 4.89 -36.27
N ALA A 355 -9.76 4.84 -35.62
CA ALA A 355 -9.65 4.15 -34.35
C ALA A 355 -10.37 4.96 -33.26
N LEU A 356 -11.37 4.32 -32.63
CA LEU A 356 -11.96 4.84 -31.40
C LEU A 356 -10.83 5.01 -30.37
N PRO A 357 -10.78 6.15 -29.66
CA PRO A 357 -9.75 6.36 -28.65
C PRO A 357 -9.80 5.21 -27.64
N VAL A 358 -8.73 4.42 -27.58
CA VAL A 358 -8.56 3.42 -26.54
C VAL A 358 -8.46 4.18 -25.22
N ALA A 359 -9.37 3.91 -24.29
CA ALA A 359 -9.33 4.52 -22.97
C ALA A 359 -7.99 4.17 -22.31
N LEU A 360 -7.21 5.20 -22.00
CA LEU A 360 -5.90 5.14 -21.32
C LEU A 360 -6.00 4.52 -19.93
#